data_AF-A0A975JCR1-F1
#
_entry.id   AF-A0A975JCR1-F1
#
_cell.length_a   1.000
_cell.length_b   1.000
_cell.length_c   1.000
_cell.angle_alpha   90.00
_cell.angle_beta   90.00
_cell.angle_gamma   90.00
#
_symmetry.space_group_name_H-M   'P 1'
#
loop_
_entity.id
_entity.type
_entity.pdbx_description
1 polymer ?
#
loop_
_entity_poly.entity_id
_entity_poly.type
_entity_poly.pdbx_seq_one_letter_code
_entity_poly.pdbx_strand_id
1 'polypeptide(L)' 'MKHVPKPNTDADLIQAFLDKGGAVKKGKTKPMPQDLGLSNNQWGNKLTREEKAAVKAQEDARAAQKPKR' A
#
# COMPACT_ATOMS: atom_id res chain seq x y z
N MET A 1 24.55 -3.39 1.44
CA MET A 1 24.82 -3.21 2.88
C MET A 1 24.60 -4.54 3.59
N LYS A 2 25.53 -4.98 4.44
CA LYS A 2 25.33 -6.21 5.24
C LYS A 2 24.29 -5.92 6.32
N HIS A 3 23.21 -6.71 6.36
CA HIS A 3 22.22 -6.60 7.41
C HIS A 3 22.81 -7.23 8.68
N VAL A 4 23.13 -6.40 9.67
CA VAL A 4 23.54 -6.85 11.01
C VAL A 4 22.28 -6.92 11.85
N PRO A 5 21.83 -8.12 12.27
CA PRO A 5 20.66 -8.25 13.14
C PRO A 5 20.95 -7.57 14.47
N LYS A 6 20.05 -6.69 14.91
CA LYS A 6 20.12 -6.09 16.25
C LYS A 6 19.67 -7.14 17.29
N PRO A 7 20.18 -7.08 18.53
CA PRO A 7 19.96 -8.11 19.55
C PRO A 7 18.49 -8.38 19.91
N ASN A 8 17.59 -7.43 19.62
CA ASN A 8 16.15 -7.70 19.59
C ASN A 8 15.73 -7.64 18.13
N THR A 9 15.70 -8.79 17.47
CA THR A 9 15.17 -8.89 16.12
C THR A 9 13.71 -8.45 16.15
N ASP A 10 13.29 -7.56 15.25
CA ASP A 10 11.92 -7.04 15.23
C ASP A 10 10.86 -8.17 15.27
N ALA A 11 11.20 -9.35 14.74
CA ALA A 11 10.40 -10.57 14.81
C ALA A 11 10.07 -11.03 16.24
N ASP A 12 11.04 -11.01 17.16
CA ASP A 12 10.83 -11.49 18.54
C ASP A 12 9.92 -10.53 19.33
N LEU A 13 10.04 -9.23 19.06
CA LEU A 13 9.17 -8.21 19.64
C LEU A 13 7.75 -8.30 19.08
N ILE A 14 7.61 -8.56 17.77
CA ILE A 14 6.31 -8.79 17.15
C ILE A 14 5.66 -10.05 17.72
N GLN A 15 6.40 -11.14 17.90
CA GLN A 15 5.88 -12.38 18.47
C GLN A 15 5.40 -12.18 19.91
N ALA A 16 6.22 -11.54 20.76
CA ALA A 16 5.83 -11.25 22.14
C ALA A 16 4.60 -10.32 22.24
N PHE A 17 4.39 -9.42 21.26
CA PHE A 17 3.18 -8.59 21.18
C PHE A 17 1.94 -9.43 20.83
N LEU A 18 2.06 -10.36 19.88
CA LEU A 18 0.98 -11.26 19.48
C LEU A 18 0.62 -12.25 20.60
N ASP A 19 1.61 -12.83 21.28
CA ASP A 19 1.41 -13.80 22.37
C ASP A 19 0.71 -13.18 23.59
N LYS A 20 0.91 -11.88 23.81
CA LYS A 20 0.22 -11.10 24.86
C LYS A 20 -1.21 -10.69 24.48
N GLY A 21 -1.72 -11.17 23.34
CA GLY A 21 -3.05 -10.85 22.83
C GLY A 21 -3.13 -9.57 21.99
N GLY A 22 -1.99 -9.03 21.54
CA GLY A 22 -1.93 -7.94 20.58
C GLY A 22 -2.44 -8.39 19.20
N ALA A 23 -3.10 -7.49 18.48
CA ALA A 23 -3.65 -7.77 17.15
C ALA A 23 -3.14 -6.76 16.12
N VAL A 24 -2.54 -7.24 15.05
CA VAL A 24 -2.16 -6.41 13.89
C VAL A 24 -3.42 -6.19 13.05
N LYS A 25 -4.03 -5.01 13.20
CA LYS A 25 -5.18 -4.60 12.40
C LYS A 25 -4.73 -3.67 11.29
N LYS A 26 -4.98 -4.07 10.04
CA LYS A 26 -4.90 -3.13 8.92
C LYS A 26 -6.10 -2.20 9.00
N GLY A 27 -5.87 -0.95 9.41
CA GLY A 27 -6.90 0.08 9.39
C GLY A 27 -7.50 0.22 7.99
N LYS A 28 -8.77 0.61 7.89
CA LYS A 28 -9.42 0.93 6.60
C LYS A 28 -8.77 2.21 6.05
N THR A 29 -7.63 2.07 5.40
CA THR A 29 -7.00 3.18 4.69
C THR A 29 -7.76 3.43 3.40
N LYS A 30 -8.06 4.70 3.13
CA LYS A 30 -8.55 5.12 1.82
C LYS A 30 -7.51 4.64 0.78
N PRO A 31 -7.94 4.10 -0.37
CA PRO A 31 -7.00 3.80 -1.45
C PRO A 31 -6.16 5.05 -1.74
N MET A 32 -4.88 4.83 -1.95
CA MET A 32 -3.94 5.89 -2.26
C MET A 32 -4.46 6.65 -3.48
N PRO A 33 -4.59 8.00 -3.42
CA PRO A 33 -5.04 8.78 -4.56
C PRO A 33 -4.09 8.56 -5.73
N GLN A 34 -4.60 8.17 -6.89
CA GLN A 34 -3.76 7.97 -8.09
C GLN A 34 -3.10 9.28 -8.56
N ASP A 35 -3.72 10.42 -8.23
CA ASP A 35 -3.21 11.75 -8.50
C ASP A 35 -1.94 12.11 -7.70
N LEU A 36 -1.51 11.28 -6.75
CA LEU A 36 -0.37 11.62 -5.88
C LEU A 36 1.00 11.52 -6.58
N GLY A 37 1.09 10.87 -7.76
CA GLY A 37 2.27 10.93 -8.62
C GLY A 37 3.60 10.55 -7.94
N LEU A 38 3.57 9.59 -6.99
CA LEU A 38 4.70 9.21 -6.11
C LEU A 38 5.86 8.46 -6.82
N SER A 39 6.05 8.70 -8.11
CA SER A 39 7.25 8.28 -8.83
C SER A 39 8.35 9.31 -8.60
N ASN A 40 9.61 8.86 -8.57
CA ASN A 40 10.80 9.69 -8.33
C ASN A 40 10.89 10.95 -9.24
N ASN A 41 10.17 10.98 -10.36
CA ASN A 41 10.14 12.11 -11.30
C ASN A 41 8.74 12.76 -11.50
N GLN A 42 7.69 12.29 -10.82
CA GLN A 42 6.33 12.83 -10.96
C GLN A 42 5.85 13.64 -9.74
N TRP A 43 6.71 13.82 -8.74
CA TRP A 43 6.36 14.62 -7.57
C TRP A 43 5.94 16.04 -7.98
N GLY A 44 4.64 16.35 -7.78
CA GLY A 44 4.06 17.66 -8.09
C GLY A 44 3.33 17.75 -9.45
N ASN A 45 3.45 16.75 -10.31
CA ASN A 45 2.76 16.73 -11.61
C ASN A 45 1.50 15.87 -11.54
N LYS A 46 0.34 16.54 -11.65
CA LYS A 46 -0.97 15.87 -11.68
C LYS A 46 -1.26 15.33 -13.07
N LEU A 47 -1.97 14.20 -13.11
CA LEU A 47 -2.50 13.65 -14.37
C LEU A 47 -3.42 14.65 -15.07
N THR A 48 -3.38 14.66 -16.40
CA THR A 48 -4.33 15.42 -17.24
C THR A 48 -5.73 14.81 -17.16
N ARG A 49 -6.75 15.48 -17.71
CA ARG A 49 -8.14 14.99 -17.64
C ARG A 49 -8.30 13.66 -18.38
N GLU A 50 -7.60 13.53 -19.49
CA GLU A 50 -7.60 12.38 -20.39
C GLU A 50 -6.93 11.18 -19.71
N GLU A 51 -5.79 11.41 -19.06
CA GLU A 51 -5.07 10.38 -18.29
C GLU A 51 -5.90 9.89 -17.10
N LYS A 52 -6.60 10.79 -16.39
CA LYS A 52 -7.52 10.40 -15.31
C LYS A 52 -8.66 9.53 -15.79
N ALA A 53 -9.21 9.80 -16.97
CA ALA A 53 -10.28 8.99 -17.55
C ALA A 53 -9.79 7.58 -17.91
N ALA A 54 -8.58 7.47 -18.46
CA ALA A 54 -7.96 6.18 -18.76
C ALA A 54 -7.70 5.34 -17.50
N VAL A 55 -7.18 5.97 -16.44
CA VAL A 55 -6.94 5.28 -15.16
C VAL A 55 -8.25 4.81 -14.53
N LYS A 56 -9.30 5.66 -14.54
CA LYS A 56 -10.63 5.29 -14.04
C LYS A 56 -11.19 4.06 -14.77
N ALA A 57 -11.12 4.05 -16.10
CA ALA A 57 -11.56 2.92 -16.91
C ALA A 57 -10.78 1.62 -16.61
N GLN A 58 -9.46 1.73 -16.38
CA GLN A 58 -8.64 0.58 -15.98
C GLN A 58 -8.98 0.06 -14.59
N GLU A 59 -9.29 0.95 -13.64
CA GLU A 59 -9.73 0.55 -12.30
C GLU A 59 -11.10 -0.14 -12.31
N ASP A 60 -12.05 0.39 -13.08
CA ASP A 60 -13.37 -0.21 -13.23
C ASP A 60 -13.27 -1.60 -13.90
N ALA A 61 -12.39 -1.74 -14.91
CA ALA A 61 -12.09 -3.03 -15.52
C ALA A 61 -11.40 -4.01 -14.55
N ARG A 62 -10.51 -3.52 -13.68
CA ARG A 62 -9.84 -4.33 -12.64
C ARG A 62 -10.79 -4.74 -11.52
N ALA A 63 -11.76 -3.88 -11.17
CA ALA A 63 -12.81 -4.18 -10.22
C ALA A 63 -13.77 -5.25 -10.77
N ALA A 64 -14.12 -5.18 -12.06
CA ALA A 64 -14.94 -6.18 -12.74
C ALA A 64 -14.25 -7.54 -12.90
N GLN A 65 -12.92 -7.56 -13.05
CA GLN A 65 -12.13 -8.79 -13.20
C GLN A 65 -11.78 -9.49 -11.88
N LYS A 66 -11.97 -8.86 -10.71
CA LYS A 66 -11.73 -9.54 -9.43
C LYS A 66 -12.82 -10.61 -9.23
N PRO A 67 -12.49 -11.91 -9.22
CA PRO A 67 -13.48 -12.93 -8.92
C PRO A 67 -14.02 -12.69 -7.51
N LYS A 68 -15.35 -12.62 -7.38
CA LYS A 68 -16.03 -12.71 -6.08
C LYS A 68 -15.58 -14.02 -5.44
N ARG A 69 -14.72 -13.94 -4.42
CA ARG A 69 -14.43 -15.07 -3.52
C ARG A 69 -15.61 -15.27 -2.59
#